data_AF-A0A927NS14-F1
#
_entry.id   AF-A0A927NS14-F1
#
_cell.length_a   1.000
_cell.length_b   1.000
_cell.length_c   1.000
_cell.angle_alpha   90.00
_cell.angle_beta   90.00
_cell.angle_gamma   90.00
#
_symmetry.space_group_name_H-M   'P 1'
#
loop_
_entity.id
_entity.type
_entity.pdbx_description
1 polymer ?
#
loop_
_entity_poly.entity_id
_entity_poly.type
_entity_poly.pdbx_seq_one_letter_code
_entity_poly.pdbx_strand_id
1 'polypeptide(L)'
;MNISEIDKNLRRAVIKETDVLWKNARDYPFSLHGVFYSEEEKRYRRMPKSVAEAVSPSVGVLSTNTAGGRVRFRTDSPYITVKA
;
A
#
# COMPACT_ATOMS: atom_id res chain seq x y z
N MET A 1 9.97 -1.71 17.27
CA MET A 1 8.95 -2.67 17.72
C MET A 1 8.58 -3.55 16.53
N ASN A 2 8.70 -4.87 16.65
CA ASN A 2 8.37 -5.78 15.55
C ASN A 2 6.93 -6.30 15.70
N ILE A 3 6.05 -5.91 14.78
CA ILE A 3 4.63 -6.23 14.88
C ILE A 3 4.35 -7.74 14.79
N SER A 4 5.21 -8.50 14.11
CA SER A 4 5.06 -9.95 13.95
C SER A 4 5.29 -10.74 15.23
N GLU A 5 6.00 -10.15 16.20
CA GLU A 5 6.24 -10.74 17.52
C GLU A 5 5.07 -10.48 18.48
N ILE A 6 4.28 -9.45 18.21
CA ILE A 6 3.15 -9.02 19.04
C ILE A 6 1.86 -9.70 18.60
N ASP A 7 1.58 -9.71 17.29
CA ASP A 7 0.40 -10.36 16.72
C ASP A 7 0.81 -11.47 15.75
N LYS A 8 0.45 -12.70 16.10
CA LYS A 8 0.70 -13.88 15.26
C LYS A 8 0.03 -13.80 13.88
N ASN A 9 -1.09 -13.08 13.76
CA ASN A 9 -1.80 -12.90 12.50
C ASN A 9 -1.08 -11.91 11.56
N LEU A 10 -0.16 -11.10 12.10
CA LEU A 10 0.68 -10.17 11.34
C LEU A 10 2.06 -10.74 11.01
N ARG A 11 2.33 -12.02 11.32
CA ARG A 11 3.53 -12.70 10.85
C ARG A 11 3.46 -12.90 9.34
N ARG A 12 4.56 -12.61 8.67
CA ARG A 12 4.70 -12.82 7.23
C ARG A 12 4.64 -14.32 6.91
N ALA A 13 3.72 -14.69 6.02
CA ALA A 13 3.65 -16.05 5.50
C ALA A 13 4.86 -16.36 4.60
N VAL A 14 5.31 -17.61 4.62
CA VAL A 14 6.29 -18.12 3.67
C VAL A 14 5.56 -18.41 2.36
N ILE A 15 5.98 -17.75 1.28
CA ILE A 15 5.49 -18.00 -0.07
C ILE A 15 6.16 -19.30 -0.54
N LYS A 16 5.37 -20.32 -0.87
CA LYS A 16 5.87 -21.62 -1.36
C LYS A 16 5.71 -21.76 -2.86
N GLU A 17 4.81 -20.98 -3.43
CA GLU A 17 4.46 -20.89 -4.82
C GLU A 17 5.64 -20.28 -5.60
N THR A 18 6.05 -20.94 -6.68
CA THR A 18 7.19 -20.52 -7.50
C THR A 18 6.76 -19.82 -8.79
N ASP A 19 5.47 -19.88 -9.11
CA ASP A 19 4.81 -19.36 -10.32
C ASP A 19 4.18 -17.97 -10.12
N VAL A 20 4.68 -17.21 -9.14
CA VAL A 20 4.17 -15.88 -8.80
C VAL A 20 4.47 -14.85 -9.90
N LEU A 21 3.42 -14.25 -10.46
CA LEU A 21 3.52 -13.09 -11.36
C LEU A 21 3.50 -11.76 -10.59
N TRP A 22 4.67 -11.14 -10.44
CA TRP A 22 4.79 -9.83 -9.80
C TRP A 22 4.39 -8.69 -10.75
N LYS A 23 3.51 -7.82 -10.27
CA LYS A 23 3.08 -6.60 -10.98
C LYS A 23 3.06 -5.42 -10.01
N ASN A 24 3.24 -4.20 -10.54
CA ASN A 24 3.11 -2.99 -9.73
C ASN A 24 1.62 -2.67 -9.50
N ALA A 25 1.26 -2.32 -8.26
CA ALA A 25 -0.12 -1.92 -7.94
C ALA A 25 -0.57 -0.61 -8.62
N ARG A 26 0.36 0.12 -9.26
CA ARG A 26 0.09 1.33 -10.05
C ARG A 26 -0.27 1.02 -11.51
N ASP A 27 0.03 -0.19 -11.98
CA ASP A 27 -0.16 -0.56 -13.38
C ASP A 27 -1.49 -1.28 -13.59
N TYR A 28 -2.00 -1.27 -14.82
CA TYR A 28 -3.14 -2.13 -15.19
C TYR A 28 -2.80 -3.62 -14.88
N PRO A 29 -3.71 -4.42 -14.30
CA PRO A 29 -5.16 -4.20 -14.12
C PRO A 29 -5.55 -3.67 -12.74
N PHE A 30 -4.63 -3.09 -11.98
CA PHE A 30 -4.93 -2.58 -10.65
C PHE A 30 -5.54 -1.19 -10.72
N SER A 31 -6.46 -0.92 -9.79
CA SER A 31 -6.98 0.42 -9.53
C SER A 31 -6.79 0.78 -8.06
N LEU A 32 -6.28 1.99 -7.81
CA LEU A 32 -6.05 2.52 -6.47
C LEU A 32 -7.23 3.40 -6.05
N HIS A 33 -7.69 3.21 -4.80
CA HIS A 33 -8.82 3.94 -4.24
C HIS A 33 -8.47 4.48 -2.86
N GLY A 34 -8.87 5.72 -2.55
CA GLY A 34 -8.65 6.37 -1.25
C GLY A 34 -7.22 6.87 -1.00
N VAL A 35 -6.28 6.51 -1.86
CA VAL A 35 -4.89 7.00 -1.90
C VAL A 35 -4.46 7.17 -3.35
N PHE A 36 -3.43 7.97 -3.58
CA PHE A 36 -2.74 8.07 -4.87
C PHE A 36 -1.23 7.93 -4.65
N TYR A 37 -0.51 7.56 -5.70
CA TYR A 37 0.95 7.51 -5.68
C TYR A 37 1.51 8.87 -6.11
N SER A 38 2.31 9.50 -5.25
CA SER A 38 3.07 10.70 -5.57
C SER A 38 4.35 10.29 -6.29
N GLU A 39 4.45 10.62 -7.57
CA GLU A 39 5.66 10.34 -8.36
C GLU A 39 6.86 11.19 -7.93
N GLU A 40 6.63 12.38 -7.38
CA GLU A 40 7.68 13.24 -6.84
C GLU A 40 8.33 12.62 -5.61
N GLU A 41 7.51 12.10 -4.69
CA GLU A 41 7.98 11.61 -3.39
C GLU A 41 8.13 10.09 -3.31
N LYS A 42 7.85 9.41 -4.43
CA LYS A 42 7.89 7.96 -4.60
C LYS A 42 7.14 7.20 -3.49
N ARG A 43 5.98 7.73 -3.07
CA ARG A 43 5.15 7.15 -2.00
C ARG A 43 3.66 7.38 -2.20
N TYR A 44 2.86 6.56 -1.54
CA TYR A 44 1.41 6.77 -1.46
C TYR A 44 1.06 7.91 -0.50
N ARG A 45 0.05 8.69 -0.86
CA ARG A 45 -0.54 9.74 -0.03
C ARG A 45 -2.06 9.72 -0.08
N ARG A 46 -2.68 10.21 1.00
CA ARG A 46 -4.13 10.45 1.07
C ARG A 46 -4.54 11.82 0.52
N MET A 47 -3.61 12.77 0.44
CA MET A 47 -3.83 14.11 -0.13
C MET A 47 -2.51 14.72 -0.62
N PRO A 48 -2.54 15.74 -1.51
CA PRO A 48 -1.33 16.43 -1.96
C PRO A 48 -0.51 16.99 -0.79
N LYS A 49 0.82 16.88 -0.89
CA LYS A 49 1.75 17.32 0.17
C LYS A 49 1.52 18.78 0.57
N SER A 50 1.47 19.68 -0.41
CA SER A 50 1.28 21.12 -0.17
C SER A 50 -0.01 21.41 0.58
N VAL A 51 -1.10 20.70 0.25
CA VAL A 51 -2.38 20.83 0.95
C VAL A 51 -2.29 20.29 2.37
N ALA A 52 -1.62 19.15 2.58
CA ALA A 52 -1.45 18.56 3.91
C ALA A 52 -0.63 19.47 4.85
N GLU A 53 0.47 20.04 4.34
CA GLU A 53 1.38 20.92 5.09
C GLU A 53 0.74 22.27 5.41
N ALA A 54 -0.13 22.77 4.53
CA ALA A 54 -0.91 23.98 4.78
C ALA A 54 -1.91 23.82 5.94
N VAL A 55 -2.34 22.59 6.26
CA VAL A 55 -3.20 22.32 7.43
C VAL A 55 -2.36 22.34 8.71
N SER A 56 -1.31 21.53 8.78
CA SER A 56 -0.29 21.56 9.84
C SER A 56 0.88 20.62 9.53
N PRO A 57 2.05 20.80 10.17
CA PRO A 57 3.16 19.84 10.05
C PRO A 57 2.75 18.41 10.40
N SER A 58 1.90 18.22 11.42
CA SER A 58 1.41 16.90 11.83
C SER A 58 0.53 16.26 10.77
N VAL A 59 -0.33 17.02 10.09
CA VAL A 59 -1.13 16.51 8.96
C VAL A 59 -0.25 16.18 7.76
N GLY A 60 0.78 16.99 7.50
CA GLY A 60 1.83 16.69 6.52
C GLY A 60 2.40 15.28 6.69
N VAL A 61 2.77 14.91 7.93
CA VAL A 61 3.25 13.57 8.29
C VAL A 61 2.15 12.52 8.19
N LEU A 62 1.01 12.73 8.85
CA LEU A 62 -0.07 11.73 8.93
C LEU A 62 -0.73 11.43 7.57
N SER A 63 -0.69 12.37 6.62
CA SER A 63 -1.21 12.16 5.26
C SER A 63 -0.46 11.08 4.48
N THR A 64 0.74 10.69 4.93
CA THR A 64 1.55 9.60 4.34
C THR A 64 1.11 8.20 4.76
N ASN A 65 0.31 8.08 5.84
CA ASN A 65 -0.27 6.80 6.23
C ASN A 65 -1.34 6.40 5.21
N THR A 66 -1.30 5.14 4.74
CA THR A 66 -2.18 4.60 3.70
C THR A 66 -3.55 4.14 4.22
N ALA A 67 -4.00 4.67 5.37
CA ALA A 67 -5.26 4.30 5.99
C ALA A 67 -6.45 4.51 5.04
N GLY A 68 -7.25 3.46 4.84
CA GLY A 68 -8.39 3.48 3.89
C GLY A 68 -8.02 3.31 2.42
N GLY A 69 -6.72 3.24 2.10
CA GLY A 69 -6.22 2.93 0.76
C GLY A 69 -6.54 1.49 0.35
N ARG A 70 -6.97 1.30 -0.89
CA ARG A 70 -7.38 -0.01 -1.43
C ARG A 70 -6.81 -0.22 -2.82
N VAL A 71 -6.30 -1.43 -3.07
CA VAL A 71 -5.95 -1.92 -4.41
C VAL A 71 -7.08 -2.83 -4.87
N ARG A 72 -7.68 -2.55 -6.02
CA ARG A 72 -8.77 -3.36 -6.59
C ARG A 72 -8.35 -3.92 -7.94
N PHE A 73 -8.54 -5.22 -8.10
CA PHE A 73 -8.31 -5.97 -9.33
C PHE A 73 -9.20 -7.22 -9.33
N ARG A 74 -9.27 -7.92 -10.46
CA ARG A 74 -9.93 -9.22 -10.60
C ARG A 74 -8.92 -10.20 -11.19
N THR A 75 -8.87 -11.40 -10.65
CA THR A 75 -8.02 -12.49 -11.10
C THR A 75 -8.76 -13.81 -10.94
N ASP A 76 -8.42 -14.80 -11.76
CA ASP A 76 -8.80 -16.20 -11.61
C ASP A 76 -7.73 -17.02 -10.85
N SER A 77 -6.61 -16.38 -10.49
CA SER A 77 -5.56 -16.99 -9.65
C SER A 77 -6.15 -17.50 -8.33
N PRO A 78 -5.85 -18.75 -7.91
CA PRO A 78 -6.34 -19.31 -6.66
C PRO A 78 -5.66 -18.73 -5.42
N TYR A 79 -4.57 -17.98 -5.60
CA TYR A 79 -3.85 -17.32 -4.52
C TYR A 79 -3.39 -15.92 -4.91
N ILE A 80 -3.10 -15.10 -3.90
CA ILE A 80 -2.56 -13.74 -4.05
C ILE A 80 -1.42 -13.57 -3.04
N THR A 81 -0.29 -13.03 -3.51
CA THR A 81 0.82 -12.61 -2.66
C THR A 81 1.04 -11.11 -2.75
N VAL A 82 1.32 -10.46 -1.62
CA VAL A 82 1.62 -9.03 -1.55
C VAL A 82 3.06 -8.83 -1.06
N LYS A 83 3.79 -7.93 -1.72
CA LYS A 83 5.14 -7.51 -1.33
C LYS A 83 5.13 -5.99 -1.19
N ALA A 84 5.59 -5.51 -0.03
CA ALA A 84 5.77 -4.10 0.29
C ALA A 84 7.25 -3.83 0.58
#